data_AF-A0A813J4I7-F1
#
_entry.id   AF-A0A813J4I7-F1
#
_cell.length_a   1.000
_cell.length_b   1.000
_cell.length_c   1.000
_cell.angle_alpha   90.00
_cell.angle_beta   90.00
_cell.angle_gamma   90.00
#
_symmetry.space_group_name_H-M   'P 1'
#
loop_
_entity.id
_entity.type
_entity.pdbx_description
1 polymer ?
#
loop_
_entity_poly.entity_id
_entity_poly.type
_entity_poly.pdbx_seq_one_letter_code
_entity_poly.pdbx_strand_id
1 'polypeptide(L)'
;VEDIEKLTRDMTLHYIKDPRTIILAVLPANQDMSVSDSLQLARQVDPQGIRTIGVITKIDIMDAGTDAQRMLRGEDVPLRLGYVGVKMRSQQDIMDSKPVVDALKDERQYFESHRLYSKLPPGLVGTYVLIDKLTHVLFKHIRRFLPEIKKEINERR
;
A
#
# COMPACT_ATOMS: atom_id res chain seq x y z
N VAL A 1 -5.42 -2.99 27.82
CA VAL A 1 -5.58 -2.95 26.35
C VAL A 1 -4.89 -1.73 25.76
N GLU A 2 -5.01 -0.54 26.39
CA GLU A 2 -4.29 0.70 25.99
C GLU A 2 -2.76 0.53 25.81
N ASP A 3 -2.11 -0.31 26.63
CA ASP A 3 -0.65 -0.53 26.52
C ASP A 3 -0.22 -1.24 25.22
N ILE A 4 -1.06 -2.12 24.66
CA ILE A 4 -0.69 -2.89 23.46
C ILE A 4 -0.78 -2.00 22.22
N GLU A 5 -1.82 -1.17 22.14
CA GLU A 5 -1.98 -0.22 21.03
C GLU A 5 -0.83 0.80 21.04
N LYS A 6 -0.53 1.37 22.20
CA LYS A 6 0.57 2.31 22.37
C LYS A 6 1.92 1.67 22.02
N LEU A 7 2.20 0.47 22.52
CA LEU A 7 3.42 -0.26 22.20
C LEU A 7 3.55 -0.53 20.69
N THR A 8 2.47 -0.98 20.04
CA THR A 8 2.46 -1.26 18.60
C THR A 8 2.68 0.03 17.80
N ARG A 9 2.08 1.14 18.24
CA ARG A 9 2.25 2.46 17.64
C ARG A 9 3.68 2.97 17.77
N ASP A 10 4.25 2.88 18.96
CA ASP A 10 5.63 3.32 19.25
C ASP A 10 6.65 2.48 18.48
N MET A 11 6.44 1.17 18.40
CA MET A 11 7.24 0.28 17.55
C MET A 11 7.14 0.67 16.07
N THR A 12 5.94 0.92 15.57
CA THR A 12 5.74 1.32 14.18
C THR A 12 6.44 2.65 13.90
N LEU A 13 6.25 3.65 14.76
CA LEU A 13 6.90 4.97 14.69
C LEU A 13 8.42 4.86 14.68
N HIS A 14 9.00 3.95 15.47
CA HIS A 14 10.43 3.71 15.49
C HIS A 14 10.98 3.34 14.10
N TYR A 15 10.30 2.45 13.37
CA TYR A 15 10.73 2.03 12.03
C TYR A 15 10.44 3.07 10.94
N ILE A 16 9.26 3.70 10.98
CA ILE A 16 8.84 4.63 9.91
C ILE A 16 9.49 6.02 10.03
N LYS A 17 10.06 6.36 11.20
CA LYS A 17 10.79 7.62 11.42
C LYS A 17 12.08 7.71 10.59
N ASP A 18 12.72 6.59 10.27
CA ASP A 18 13.89 6.57 9.40
C ASP A 18 13.48 7.03 7.98
N PRO A 19 14.08 8.11 7.42
CA PRO A 19 13.77 8.58 6.08
C PRO A 19 14.10 7.57 4.97
N ARG A 20 14.92 6.55 5.27
CA ARG A 20 15.32 5.45 4.38
C ARG A 20 14.27 4.32 4.31
N THR A 21 13.23 4.38 5.15
CA THR A 21 12.14 3.40 5.16
C THR A 21 11.04 3.83 4.21
N ILE A 22 10.64 2.94 3.30
CA ILE A 22 9.42 3.10 2.50
C ILE A 22 8.22 2.64 3.32
N ILE A 23 7.16 3.44 3.33
CA ILE A 23 5.95 3.15 4.10
C ILE A 23 4.91 2.56 3.14
N LEU A 24 4.42 1.37 3.46
CA LEU A 24 3.30 0.74 2.76
C LEU A 24 2.04 0.84 3.62
N ALA A 25 1.19 1.82 3.34
CA ALA A 25 -0.05 2.05 4.08
C ALA A 25 -1.18 1.19 3.50
N VAL A 26 -1.50 0.08 4.18
CA VAL A 26 -2.56 -0.84 3.78
C VAL A 26 -3.89 -0.41 4.37
N LEU A 27 -4.89 -0.26 3.52
CA LEU A 27 -6.20 0.30 3.83
C LEU A 27 -7.27 -0.64 3.27
N PRO A 28 -8.35 -0.95 3.99
CA PRO A 28 -9.47 -1.65 3.42
C PRO A 28 -10.38 -0.65 2.68
N ALA A 29 -10.92 -1.03 1.53
CA ALA A 29 -11.75 -0.19 0.68
C ALA A 29 -13.10 0.18 1.32
N ASN A 30 -13.55 -0.61 2.29
CA ASN A 30 -14.82 -0.42 3.00
C ASN A 30 -14.75 0.60 4.16
N GLN A 31 -13.59 1.22 4.40
CA GLN A 31 -13.40 2.23 5.45
C GLN A 31 -12.95 3.56 4.86
N ASP A 32 -13.33 4.65 5.51
CA ASP A 32 -12.89 5.98 5.15
C ASP A 32 -11.38 6.16 5.35
N MET A 33 -10.68 6.55 4.27
CA MET A 33 -9.23 6.77 4.29
C MET A 33 -8.80 7.85 5.29
N SER A 34 -9.65 8.85 5.50
CA SER A 34 -9.39 9.97 6.41
C SER A 34 -9.29 9.54 7.88
N VAL A 35 -9.91 8.42 8.25
CA VAL A 35 -9.94 7.89 9.62
C VAL A 35 -8.84 6.84 9.84
N SER A 36 -8.12 6.43 8.80
CA SER A 36 -7.11 5.38 8.93
C SER A 36 -5.88 5.81 9.74
N ASP A 37 -5.62 5.05 10.81
CA ASP A 37 -4.41 5.19 11.62
C ASP A 37 -3.12 5.05 10.82
N SER A 38 -3.10 4.16 9.82
CA SER A 38 -1.92 3.91 8.98
C SER A 38 -1.54 5.16 8.19
N LEU A 39 -2.52 5.87 7.62
CA LEU A 39 -2.27 7.12 6.89
C LEU A 39 -1.94 8.27 7.84
N GLN A 40 -2.58 8.34 9.01
CA GLN A 40 -2.25 9.36 10.02
C GLN A 40 -0.80 9.22 10.50
N LEU A 41 -0.37 8.01 10.84
CA LEU A 41 1.00 7.71 11.24
C LEU A 41 2.00 8.03 10.12
N ALA A 42 1.68 7.63 8.88
CA ALA A 42 2.53 7.95 7.74
C ALA A 42 2.67 9.47 7.53
N ARG A 43 1.58 10.24 7.64
CA ARG A 43 1.61 11.71 7.49
C ARG A 43 2.41 12.41 8.59
N GLN A 44 2.50 11.84 9.80
CA GLN A 44 3.33 12.41 10.87
C GLN A 44 4.83 12.41 10.50
N VAL A 45 5.29 11.41 9.76
CA VAL A 45 6.72 11.23 9.40
C VAL A 45 7.03 11.47 7.91
N ASP A 46 6.00 11.56 7.07
CA ASP A 46 6.06 11.86 5.64
C ASP A 46 4.85 12.72 5.21
N PRO A 47 4.77 14.00 5.64
CA PRO A 47 3.64 14.87 5.31
C PRO A 47 3.44 15.11 3.80
N GLN A 48 4.53 15.00 3.04
CA GLN A 48 4.56 15.17 1.59
C GLN A 48 4.24 13.89 0.82
N GLY A 49 4.09 12.74 1.50
CA GLY A 49 3.80 11.45 0.87
C GLY A 49 4.85 11.01 -0.15
N ILE A 50 6.13 11.38 0.04
CA ILE A 50 7.21 11.12 -0.94
C ILE A 50 7.67 9.67 -0.94
N ARG A 51 7.49 8.97 0.18
CA ARG A 51 7.96 7.60 0.44
C ARG A 51 6.84 6.69 0.96
N THR A 52 5.60 7.16 0.88
CA THR A 52 4.41 6.43 1.31
C THR A 52 3.61 5.96 0.09
N ILE A 53 3.39 4.65 -0.01
CA ILE A 53 2.54 4.01 -1.02
C ILE A 53 1.26 3.56 -0.31
N GLY A 54 0.10 3.93 -0.87
CA GLY A 54 -1.18 3.43 -0.38
C GLY A 54 -1.58 2.13 -1.09
N VAL A 55 -2.02 1.13 -0.33
CA VAL A 55 -2.55 -0.13 -0.85
C VAL A 55 -3.98 -0.28 -0.39
N ILE A 56 -4.91 -0.35 -1.34
CA ILE A 56 -6.33 -0.54 -1.06
C ILE A 56 -6.66 -2.03 -1.22
N THR A 57 -7.17 -2.65 -0.16
CA THR A 57 -7.54 -4.07 -0.07
C THR A 57 -9.05 -4.22 0.07
N LYS A 58 -9.57 -5.45 0.02
CA LYS A 58 -11.01 -5.75 0.19
C LYS A 58 -11.92 -4.97 -0.78
N ILE A 59 -11.39 -4.65 -1.96
CA ILE A 59 -12.12 -3.94 -3.02
C ILE A 59 -13.33 -4.76 -3.51
N ASP A 60 -13.28 -6.07 -3.32
CA ASP A 60 -14.31 -7.04 -3.65
C ASP A 60 -15.52 -7.04 -2.71
N ILE A 61 -15.40 -6.48 -1.50
CA ILE A 61 -16.45 -6.50 -0.45
C ILE A 61 -16.99 -5.09 -0.18
N MET A 62 -17.02 -4.23 -1.20
CA MET A 62 -17.67 -2.94 -1.06
C MET A 62 -19.18 -3.02 -1.29
N ASP A 63 -19.90 -2.17 -0.56
CA ASP A 63 -21.35 -2.10 -0.64
C ASP A 63 -21.82 -1.65 -2.04
N ALA A 64 -22.96 -2.18 -2.46
CA ALA A 64 -23.56 -1.82 -3.74
C ALA A 64 -23.94 -0.33 -3.75
N GLY A 65 -23.16 0.47 -4.46
CA GLY A 65 -23.35 1.93 -4.57
C GLY A 65 -22.14 2.76 -4.12
N THR A 66 -21.14 2.15 -3.48
CA THR A 66 -19.85 2.79 -3.19
C THR A 66 -18.77 2.25 -4.11
N ASP A 67 -17.80 3.11 -4.44
CA ASP A 67 -16.65 2.74 -5.25
C ASP A 67 -15.35 3.35 -4.71
N ALA A 68 -14.26 2.64 -4.95
CA ALA A 68 -12.92 3.00 -4.53
C ALA A 68 -12.20 3.76 -5.66
N GLN A 69 -12.88 4.22 -6.71
CA GLN A 69 -12.19 4.90 -7.81
C GLN A 69 -11.56 6.19 -7.33
N ARG A 70 -12.27 6.96 -6.49
CA ARG A 70 -11.76 8.21 -5.90
C ARG A 70 -10.54 7.96 -5.00
N MET A 71 -10.60 6.90 -4.20
CA MET A 71 -9.49 6.43 -3.37
C MET A 71 -8.26 6.06 -4.22
N LEU A 72 -8.46 5.27 -5.28
CA LEU A 72 -7.41 4.81 -6.20
C LEU A 72 -6.78 5.96 -7.01
N ARG A 73 -7.57 6.99 -7.34
CA ARG A 73 -7.10 8.22 -8.00
C ARG A 73 -6.40 9.18 -7.02
N GLY A 74 -6.50 8.95 -5.72
CA GLY A 74 -5.91 9.81 -4.69
C GLY A 74 -6.66 11.14 -4.53
N GLU A 75 -7.96 11.18 -4.85
CA GLU A 75 -8.79 12.39 -4.73
C GLU A 75 -9.13 12.72 -3.28
N ASP A 76 -9.25 11.71 -2.40
CA ASP A 76 -9.59 11.91 -0.99
C ASP A 76 -8.37 12.30 -0.16
N VAL A 77 -7.29 11.52 -0.28
CA VAL A 77 -6.00 11.81 0.37
C VAL A 77 -4.90 11.73 -0.70
N PRO A 78 -4.21 12.84 -1.04
CA PRO A 78 -3.18 12.82 -2.07
C PRO A 78 -1.88 12.20 -1.53
N LEU A 79 -1.37 11.18 -2.21
CA LEU A 79 -0.03 10.62 -2.03
C LEU A 79 0.77 10.77 -3.31
N ARG A 80 2.05 11.17 -3.23
CA ARG A 80 2.88 11.34 -4.44
C ARG A 80 3.19 10.03 -5.15
N LEU A 81 3.29 8.94 -4.39
CA LEU A 81 3.41 7.61 -4.97
C LEU A 81 2.05 7.01 -5.35
N GLY A 82 0.94 7.66 -5.00
CA GLY A 82 -0.42 7.22 -5.30
C GLY A 82 -0.84 5.93 -4.61
N TYR A 83 -1.94 5.35 -5.10
CA TYR A 83 -2.57 4.16 -4.55
C TYR A 83 -2.49 2.98 -5.52
N VAL A 84 -2.60 1.76 -4.98
CA VAL A 84 -2.77 0.53 -5.75
C VAL A 84 -3.85 -0.33 -5.11
N GLY A 85 -4.83 -0.76 -5.90
CA GLY A 85 -5.88 -1.66 -5.46
C GLY A 85 -5.50 -3.11 -5.66
N VAL A 86 -5.68 -3.96 -4.64
CA VAL A 86 -5.38 -5.39 -4.73
C VAL A 86 -6.54 -6.21 -4.18
N LYS A 87 -6.75 -7.38 -4.79
CA LYS A 87 -7.67 -8.41 -4.30
C LYS A 87 -6.85 -9.55 -3.75
N MET A 88 -7.05 -9.83 -2.47
CA MET A 88 -6.35 -10.91 -1.76
C MET A 88 -7.22 -12.18 -1.72
N ARG A 89 -6.61 -13.28 -1.29
CA ARG A 89 -7.33 -14.53 -1.00
C ARG A 89 -8.37 -14.29 0.09
N SER A 90 -9.56 -14.84 -0.10
CA SER A 90 -10.59 -14.86 0.94
C SER A 90 -10.24 -15.87 2.03
N GLN A 91 -10.93 -15.79 3.18
CA GLN A 91 -10.76 -16.77 4.25
C GLN A 91 -11.08 -18.20 3.78
N GLN A 92 -12.06 -18.34 2.88
CA GLN A 92 -12.41 -19.62 2.27
C GLN A 92 -11.28 -20.14 1.37
N ASP A 93 -10.72 -19.29 0.50
CA ASP A 93 -9.57 -19.67 -0.35
C ASP A 93 -8.35 -20.12 0.48
N ILE A 94 -8.17 -19.55 1.68
CA ILE A 94 -7.11 -19.96 2.61
C ILE A 94 -7.40 -21.35 3.19
N MET A 95 -8.63 -21.61 3.60
CA MET A 95 -9.06 -22.93 4.10
C MET A 95 -8.93 -24.01 3.01
N ASP A 96 -9.27 -23.67 1.77
CA ASP A 96 -9.16 -24.55 0.60
C ASP A 96 -7.72 -24.65 0.05
N SER A 97 -6.73 -24.05 0.74
CA SER A 97 -5.30 -24.07 0.37
C SER A 97 -5.03 -23.65 -1.07
N LYS A 98 -5.78 -22.66 -1.56
CA LYS A 98 -5.69 -22.20 -2.95
C LYS A 98 -4.29 -21.67 -3.27
N PRO A 99 -3.68 -22.14 -4.39
CA PRO A 99 -2.39 -21.63 -4.84
C PRO A 99 -2.43 -20.13 -5.10
N VAL A 100 -1.34 -19.44 -4.74
CA VAL A 100 -1.19 -17.99 -4.96
C VAL A 100 -1.31 -17.65 -6.46
N VAL A 101 -0.79 -18.52 -7.33
CA VAL A 101 -0.85 -18.35 -8.79
C VAL A 101 -2.30 -18.27 -9.28
N ASP A 102 -3.19 -19.07 -8.72
CA ASP A 102 -4.60 -19.06 -9.14
C ASP A 102 -5.34 -17.86 -8.54
N ALA A 103 -5.02 -17.46 -7.31
CA ALA A 103 -5.54 -16.22 -6.73
C ALA A 103 -5.17 -14.97 -7.57
N LEU A 104 -3.96 -14.94 -8.16
CA LEU A 104 -3.52 -13.86 -9.05
C LEU A 104 -4.28 -13.86 -10.39
N LYS A 105 -4.63 -15.03 -10.92
CA LYS A 105 -5.49 -15.13 -12.12
C LYS A 105 -6.89 -14.61 -11.82
N ASP A 106 -7.45 -14.99 -10.68
CA ASP A 106 -8.78 -14.54 -10.24
C ASP A 106 -8.83 -13.04 -9.98
N GLU A 107 -7.77 -12.48 -9.39
CA GLU A 107 -7.61 -11.04 -9.23
C GLU A 107 -7.68 -10.33 -10.58
N ARG A 108 -6.91 -10.83 -11.56
CA ARG A 108 -6.89 -10.27 -12.90
C ARG A 108 -8.26 -10.35 -13.56
N GLN A 109 -8.90 -11.52 -13.52
CA GLN A 109 -10.23 -11.71 -14.08
C GLN A 109 -11.27 -10.82 -13.40
N TYR A 110 -11.17 -10.63 -12.08
CA TYR A 110 -12.05 -9.73 -11.34
C TYR A 110 -11.92 -8.29 -11.82
N PHE A 111 -10.69 -7.76 -11.93
CA PHE A 111 -10.50 -6.39 -12.39
C PHE A 111 -10.86 -6.19 -13.87
N GLU A 112 -10.64 -7.20 -14.72
CA GLU A 112 -11.01 -7.15 -16.14
C GLU A 112 -12.53 -7.20 -16.35
N SER A 113 -13.25 -8.01 -15.56
CA SER A 113 -14.71 -8.20 -15.70
C SER A 113 -15.54 -7.13 -14.98
N HIS A 114 -14.97 -6.44 -13.98
CA HIS A 114 -15.75 -5.51 -13.18
C HIS A 114 -16.02 -4.18 -13.92
N ARG A 115 -17.31 -3.84 -14.07
CA ARG A 115 -17.84 -2.64 -14.77
C ARG A 115 -17.13 -1.32 -14.45
N LEU A 116 -16.67 -1.13 -13.21
CA LEU A 116 -16.03 0.10 -12.75
C LEU A 116 -14.50 0.04 -12.84
N TYR A 117 -13.88 -1.06 -12.41
CA TYR A 117 -12.41 -1.16 -12.38
C TYR A 117 -11.77 -1.51 -13.71
N SER A 118 -12.50 -2.17 -14.62
CA SER A 118 -12.06 -2.44 -15.98
C SER A 118 -11.78 -1.15 -16.77
N LYS A 119 -12.43 -0.04 -16.39
CA LYS A 119 -12.23 1.29 -16.98
C LYS A 119 -11.11 2.10 -16.31
N LEU A 120 -10.55 1.61 -15.21
CA LEU A 120 -9.42 2.29 -14.56
C LEU A 120 -8.13 2.09 -15.36
N PRO A 121 -7.18 3.03 -15.28
CA PRO A 121 -5.86 2.83 -15.87
C PRO A 121 -5.23 1.52 -15.38
N PRO A 122 -4.60 0.74 -16.29
CA PRO A 122 -4.01 -0.56 -15.95
C PRO A 122 -2.84 -0.48 -14.94
N GLY A 123 -2.42 0.72 -14.53
CA GLY A 123 -1.40 0.96 -13.51
C GLY A 123 -1.94 1.27 -12.10
N LEU A 124 -3.25 1.13 -11.84
CA LEU A 124 -3.84 1.41 -10.52
C LEU A 124 -4.30 0.16 -9.76
N VAL A 125 -4.44 -0.99 -10.42
CA VAL A 125 -5.01 -2.20 -9.81
C VAL A 125 -4.19 -3.45 -10.14
N GLY A 126 -4.20 -4.41 -9.22
CA GLY A 126 -3.54 -5.70 -9.35
C GLY A 126 -2.23 -5.80 -8.57
N THR A 127 -1.95 -7.02 -8.10
CA THR A 127 -0.75 -7.35 -7.33
C THR A 127 0.52 -7.21 -8.17
N TYR A 128 0.48 -7.55 -9.46
CA TYR A 128 1.62 -7.36 -10.36
C TYR A 128 2.02 -5.88 -10.49
N VAL A 129 1.04 -4.99 -10.59
CA VAL A 129 1.27 -3.54 -10.63
C VAL A 129 1.86 -3.05 -9.32
N LEU A 130 1.38 -3.57 -8.18
CA LEU A 130 1.96 -3.25 -6.88
C LEU A 130 3.43 -3.68 -6.79
N ILE A 131 3.77 -4.89 -7.24
CA ILE A 131 5.14 -5.41 -7.22
C ILE A 131 6.06 -4.55 -8.09
N ASP A 132 5.65 -4.26 -9.33
CA ASP A 132 6.44 -3.44 -10.25
C ASP A 132 6.68 -2.04 -9.68
N LYS A 133 5.64 -1.41 -9.14
CA LYS A 133 5.71 -0.09 -8.52
C LYS A 133 6.60 -0.08 -7.28
N LEU A 134 6.46 -1.07 -6.40
CA LEU A 134 7.28 -1.22 -5.21
C LEU A 134 8.76 -1.41 -5.58
N THR A 135 9.03 -2.20 -6.63
CA THR A 135 10.38 -2.46 -7.14
C THR A 135 11.01 -1.17 -7.67
N HIS A 136 10.28 -0.41 -8.48
CA HIS A 136 10.75 0.89 -8.98
C HIS A 136 11.01 1.90 -7.86
N VAL A 137 10.08 2.01 -6.89
CA VAL A 137 10.23 2.91 -5.76
C VAL A 137 11.43 2.51 -4.90
N LEU A 138 11.57 1.22 -4.58
CA LEU A 138 12.69 0.69 -3.81
C LEU A 138 14.02 0.96 -4.51
N PHE A 139 14.13 0.67 -5.80
CA PHE A 139 15.35 0.88 -6.56
C PHE A 139 15.75 2.36 -6.61
N LYS A 140 14.78 3.26 -6.84
CA LYS A 140 15.00 4.71 -6.82
C LYS A 140 15.42 5.20 -5.43
N HIS A 141 14.80 4.65 -4.39
CA HIS A 141 15.10 4.97 -3.01
C HIS A 141 16.53 4.54 -2.63
N ILE A 142 16.91 3.30 -2.93
CA ILE A 142 18.28 2.79 -2.71
C ILE A 142 19.30 3.66 -3.45
N ARG A 143 19.09 3.95 -4.74
CA ARG A 143 20.03 4.79 -5.52
C ARG A 143 20.22 6.19 -4.94
N ARG A 144 19.19 6.75 -4.33
CA ARG A 144 19.25 8.07 -3.68
C ARG A 144 20.10 8.03 -2.40
N PHE A 145 19.95 7.00 -1.58
CA PHE A 145 20.63 6.90 -0.28
C PHE A 145 21.97 6.15 -0.32
N LEU A 146 22.26 5.41 -1.38
CA LEU A 146 23.54 4.69 -1.57
C LEU A 146 24.80 5.57 -1.37
N PRO A 147 24.90 6.80 -1.92
CA PRO A 147 26.09 7.63 -1.70
C PRO A 147 26.26 8.04 -0.23
N GLU A 148 25.17 8.35 0.47
CA GLU A 148 25.19 8.70 1.90
C GLU A 148 25.61 7.50 2.75
N ILE A 149 25.04 6.32 2.49
CA ILE A 149 25.41 5.07 3.17
C ILE A 149 26.90 4.75 2.97
N LYS A 150 27.40 4.92 1.73
CA LYS A 150 28.83 4.70 1.45
C LYS A 150 29.72 5.67 2.22
N LYS A 151 29.29 6.93 2.39
CA LYS A 151 30.01 7.94 3.16
C LYS A 151 30.03 7.59 4.65
N GLU A 152 28.89 7.22 5.23
CA GLU A 152 28.78 6.82 6.64
C GLU A 152 29.67 5.60 6.97
N ILE A 153 29.73 4.60 6.08
CA ILE A 153 30.59 3.42 6.27
C ILE A 153 32.07 3.81 6.25
N ASN A 154 32.45 4.77 5.40
CA ASN A 154 33.83 5.21 5.27
C ASN A 154 34.27 6.17 6.39
N GLU A 155 33.34 6.91 6.99
CA GLU A 155 33.57 7.76 8.16
C GLU A 155 33.58 6.97 9.49
N ARG A 156 32.97 5.77 9.52
CA ARG A 156 33.00 4.85 10.66
C ARG A 156 34.18 3.86 10.64
N ARG A 157 35.05 3.95 9.64
CA ARG A 157 36.31 3.21 9.51
C ARG A 157 37.47 4.06 9.98
#